data_AF-A0A0C2GF10-F1
#
_entry.id   AF-A0A0C2GF10-F1
#
_cell.length_a   1.000
_cell.length_b   1.000
_cell.length_c   1.000
_cell.angle_alpha   90.00
_cell.angle_beta   90.00
_cell.angle_gamma   90.00
#
_symmetry.space_group_name_H-M   'P 1'
#
loop_
_entity.id
_entity.type
_entity.pdbx_description
1 polymer ?
#
loop_
_entity_poly.entity_id
_entity_poly.type
_entity_poly.pdbx_seq_one_letter_code
_entity_poly.pdbx_strand_id
1 'polypeptide(L)'
;MLLLTVLLSFTENFLCTDALLGCRIDSSLHGVFKRQMHSNRNLIFDSSFKDPIIYDEITVSTTSISDYGDCYEQIGQSYIFGLKRMGRPICYRCITPILRSANILQLAHQQGENCHDTISGAKTACFDAAQPKMEALKAIIE
;
A
#
# COMPACT_ATOMS: atom_id res chain seq x y z
N MET A 1 -48.12 36.63 -6.71
CA MET A 1 -48.60 35.78 -5.59
C MET A 1 -48.89 34.42 -6.19
N LEU A 2 -48.10 33.36 -6.03
CA LEU A 2 -47.17 32.98 -4.97
C LEU A 2 -46.00 32.20 -5.61
N LEU A 3 -44.76 32.59 -5.27
CA LEU A 3 -43.52 31.79 -5.21
C LEU A 3 -43.10 31.03 -6.47
N LEU A 4 -42.01 31.34 -7.18
CA LEU A 4 -40.69 31.75 -6.69
C LEU A 4 -40.11 30.89 -5.55
N THR A 5 -40.44 29.59 -5.45
CA THR A 5 -39.72 28.63 -4.58
C THR A 5 -39.79 27.19 -5.10
N VAL A 6 -39.25 26.92 -6.29
CA VAL A 6 -38.60 25.61 -6.52
C VAL A 6 -37.26 25.85 -7.24
N LEU A 7 -36.54 26.87 -6.76
CA LEU A 7 -35.08 26.80 -6.69
C LEU A 7 -34.79 25.96 -5.44
N LEU A 8 -33.75 25.11 -5.49
CA LEU A 8 -33.29 24.15 -4.47
C LEU A 8 -33.76 22.70 -4.67
N SER A 9 -33.33 22.11 -5.78
CA SER A 9 -32.73 20.77 -5.70
C SER A 9 -31.33 20.87 -6.29
N PHE A 10 -30.46 21.57 -5.55
CA PHE A 10 -29.04 21.28 -5.57
C PHE A 10 -28.88 19.79 -5.24
N THR A 11 -28.22 19.05 -6.12
CA THR A 11 -27.03 18.23 -5.83
C THR A 11 -26.75 17.41 -7.08
N GLU A 12 -25.74 17.87 -7.83
CA GLU A 12 -24.70 17.00 -8.38
C GLU A 12 -25.18 15.65 -8.94
N ASN A 13 -25.78 15.69 -10.13
CA ASN A 13 -25.60 14.58 -11.08
C ASN A 13 -24.17 14.62 -11.63
N PHE A 14 -23.19 14.52 -10.74
CA PHE A 14 -21.82 14.14 -11.05
C PHE A 14 -21.82 12.61 -10.97
N LEU A 15 -22.47 11.98 -11.95
CA LEU A 15 -22.40 10.53 -12.13
C LEU A 15 -20.96 10.23 -12.53
N CYS A 16 -20.17 9.85 -11.52
CA CYS A 16 -18.80 9.40 -11.57
C CYS A 16 -18.51 8.57 -12.83
N THR A 17 -17.96 9.23 -13.84
CA THR A 17 -17.04 8.63 -14.79
C THR A 17 -15.72 8.33 -14.07
N ASP A 18 -15.74 7.51 -13.02
CA ASP A 18 -14.52 7.05 -12.29
C ASP A 18 -14.05 5.68 -12.76
N ALA A 19 -14.22 5.39 -14.06
CA ALA A 19 -13.57 4.26 -14.72
C ALA A 19 -12.25 4.66 -15.42
N LEU A 20 -11.73 5.89 -15.19
CA LEU A 20 -10.51 6.39 -15.85
C LEU A 20 -9.50 7.13 -14.95
N LEU A 21 -9.75 7.26 -13.65
CA LEU A 21 -8.71 7.67 -12.68
C LEU A 21 -8.18 6.41 -12.00
N GLY A 22 -7.33 5.67 -12.71
CA GLY A 22 -6.59 4.56 -12.10
C GLY A 22 -5.86 5.05 -10.85
N CYS A 23 -5.81 4.22 -9.80
CA CYS A 23 -5.09 4.59 -8.59
C CYS A 23 -3.64 4.94 -8.93
N ARG A 24 -3.21 6.15 -8.52
CA ARG A 24 -1.86 6.65 -8.71
C ARG A 24 -1.20 6.91 -7.38
N ILE A 25 0.02 6.40 -7.23
CA ILE A 25 0.86 6.62 -6.07
C ILE A 25 1.50 8.01 -6.19
N ASP A 26 1.59 8.75 -5.09
CA ASP A 26 2.28 10.04 -5.02
C ASP A 26 3.74 9.93 -5.51
N SER A 27 4.18 10.88 -6.35
CA SER A 27 5.51 10.88 -6.97
C SER A 27 6.65 11.04 -5.97
N SER A 28 6.40 11.58 -4.77
CA SER A 28 7.37 11.64 -3.68
C SER A 28 7.73 10.26 -3.11
N LEU A 29 6.92 9.24 -3.42
CA LEU A 29 7.12 7.86 -2.95
C LEU A 29 7.75 6.97 -4.01
N HIS A 30 7.89 7.44 -5.25
CA HIS A 30 8.43 6.66 -6.36
C HIS A 30 9.93 6.44 -6.18
N GLY A 31 10.41 5.26 -6.59
CA GLY A 31 11.82 4.93 -6.55
C GLY A 31 12.10 3.47 -6.30
N VAL A 32 13.38 3.16 -6.15
CA VAL A 32 13.88 1.82 -5.86
C VAL A 32 14.44 1.82 -4.45
N PHE A 33 14.00 0.86 -3.63
CA PHE A 33 14.35 0.76 -2.23
C PHE A 33 14.91 -0.61 -1.90
N LYS A 34 15.85 -0.68 -0.96
CA LYS A 34 16.26 -1.92 -0.29
C LYS A 34 15.42 -2.17 0.95
N ARG A 35 14.91 -3.39 1.05
CA ARG A 35 14.33 -3.95 2.26
C ARG A 35 15.30 -4.93 2.88
N GLN A 36 15.53 -4.83 4.18
CA GLN A 36 16.21 -5.90 4.91
C GLN A 36 15.22 -7.03 5.19
N MET A 37 15.49 -8.25 4.69
CA MET A 37 14.71 -9.40 5.12
C MET A 37 14.90 -9.62 6.63
N HIS A 38 13.80 -9.82 7.36
CA HIS A 38 13.90 -10.32 8.74
C HIS A 38 14.47 -11.75 8.68
N SER A 39 15.77 -11.88 8.96
CA SER A 39 16.39 -13.19 9.14
C SER A 39 15.66 -13.92 10.28
N ASN A 40 15.14 -15.10 9.96
CA ASN A 40 14.46 -15.98 10.90
C ASN A 40 15.53 -16.47 11.90
N ARG A 41 15.72 -15.74 13.01
CA ARG A 41 16.71 -16.05 14.06
C ARG A 41 16.31 -17.29 14.87
N ASN A 42 16.29 -18.45 14.23
CA ASN A 42 16.20 -19.78 14.85
C ASN A 42 17.27 -20.73 14.27
N LEU A 43 18.44 -20.19 13.92
CA LEU A 43 19.61 -21.01 13.60
C LEU A 43 20.61 -20.91 14.75
N ILE A 44 20.83 -22.08 15.36
CA ILE A 44 21.73 -22.31 16.48
C ILE A 44 23.12 -21.82 16.06
N PHE A 45 23.64 -20.86 16.82
CA PHE A 45 24.90 -20.18 16.55
C PHE A 45 26.09 -21.14 16.65
N ASP A 46 26.74 -21.41 15.51
CA ASP A 46 28.15 -21.79 15.52
C ASP A 46 28.98 -20.58 15.03
N SER A 47 30.02 -20.28 15.80
CA SER A 47 30.69 -18.97 15.91
C SER A 47 31.57 -18.55 14.72
N SER A 48 31.42 -19.18 13.55
CA SER A 48 32.36 -19.03 12.43
C SER A 48 31.79 -18.38 11.16
N PHE A 49 30.49 -18.10 11.05
CA PHE A 49 29.92 -17.52 9.83
C PHE A 49 28.99 -16.35 10.16
N LYS A 50 29.41 -15.12 9.82
CA LYS A 50 28.50 -13.99 9.69
C LYS A 50 27.64 -14.26 8.47
N ASP A 51 26.41 -14.73 8.67
CA ASP A 51 25.44 -14.81 7.59
C ASP A 51 25.36 -13.44 6.88
N PRO A 52 25.48 -13.40 5.54
CA PRO A 52 25.39 -12.14 4.82
C PRO A 52 24.00 -11.54 5.01
N ILE A 53 23.94 -10.24 5.32
CA ILE A 53 22.66 -9.52 5.36
C ILE A 53 22.15 -9.44 3.92
N ILE A 54 21.07 -10.18 3.63
CA ILE A 54 20.41 -10.18 2.32
C ILE A 54 19.40 -9.02 2.29
N TYR A 55 19.47 -8.23 1.22
CA TYR A 55 18.54 -7.15 0.95
C TYR A 55 17.72 -7.47 -0.28
N ASP A 56 16.40 -7.31 -0.18
CA ASP A 56 15.50 -7.35 -1.32
C ASP A 56 15.37 -5.96 -1.92
N GLU A 57 15.08 -5.90 -3.21
CA GLU A 57 14.75 -4.66 -3.90
C GLU A 57 13.23 -4.51 -4.07
N ILE A 58 12.70 -3.36 -3.67
CA ILE A 58 11.31 -2.99 -3.78
C ILE A 58 11.22 -1.74 -4.67
N THR A 59 10.48 -1.86 -5.76
CA THR A 59 10.24 -0.75 -6.69
C THR A 59 8.84 -0.20 -6.46
N VAL A 60 8.75 1.11 -6.26
CA VAL A 60 7.49 1.85 -6.18
C VAL A 60 7.34 2.63 -7.48
N SER A 61 6.35 2.23 -8.29
CA SER A 61 6.04 2.86 -9.57
C SER A 61 4.85 3.82 -9.44
N THR A 62 4.37 4.34 -10.57
CA THR A 62 3.17 5.19 -10.61
C THR A 62 1.90 4.48 -10.17
N THR A 63 1.82 3.16 -10.36
CA THR A 63 0.59 2.37 -10.16
C THR A 63 0.82 1.04 -9.46
N SER A 64 2.02 0.72 -8.98
CA SER A 64 2.33 -0.58 -8.37
C SER A 64 3.50 -0.55 -7.40
N ILE A 65 3.56 -1.55 -6.51
CA ILE A 65 4.71 -1.84 -5.66
C ILE A 65 5.06 -3.32 -5.81
N SER A 66 6.33 -3.66 -6.08
CA SER A 66 6.76 -5.02 -6.47
C SER A 66 6.16 -6.17 -5.66
N ASP A 67 6.08 -6.01 -4.33
CA ASP A 67 5.60 -7.06 -3.41
C ASP A 67 4.10 -7.03 -3.11
N TYR A 68 3.44 -5.92 -3.43
CA TYR A 68 2.03 -5.70 -3.11
C TYR A 68 1.13 -5.69 -4.37
N GLY A 69 1.72 -5.60 -5.56
CA GLY A 69 1.02 -5.63 -6.84
C GLY A 69 0.53 -4.24 -7.27
N ASP A 70 -0.55 -4.23 -8.04
CA ASP A 70 -1.10 -3.02 -8.65
C ASP A 70 -1.99 -2.26 -7.66
N CYS A 71 -2.01 -0.93 -7.78
CA CYS A 71 -2.90 -0.10 -7.01
C CYS A 71 -4.30 -0.09 -7.64
N TYR A 72 -5.31 -0.34 -6.81
CA TYR A 72 -6.71 -0.34 -7.20
C TYR A 72 -7.43 0.91 -6.73
N GLU A 73 -7.12 1.39 -5.53
CA GLU A 73 -7.85 2.51 -4.93
C GLU A 73 -7.01 3.27 -3.92
N GLN A 74 -7.21 4.59 -3.84
CA GLN A 74 -6.64 5.44 -2.80
C GLN A 74 -7.71 5.84 -1.78
N ILE A 75 -7.39 5.73 -0.50
CA ILE A 75 -8.27 6.03 0.62
C ILE A 75 -7.53 6.90 1.62
N GLY A 76 -7.70 8.22 1.51
CA GLY A 76 -6.93 9.19 2.28
C GLY A 76 -5.43 9.09 1.97
N GLN A 77 -4.63 8.73 2.97
CA GLN A 77 -3.17 8.51 2.83
C GLN A 77 -2.80 7.04 2.56
N SER A 78 -3.80 6.15 2.52
CA SER A 78 -3.62 4.72 2.32
C SER A 78 -4.00 4.32 0.90
N TYR A 79 -3.47 3.20 0.46
CA TYR A 79 -3.70 2.65 -0.87
C TYR A 79 -4.09 1.17 -0.76
N ILE A 80 -5.05 0.76 -1.58
CA ILE A 80 -5.41 -0.65 -1.74
C ILE A 80 -4.60 -1.21 -2.90
N PHE A 81 -3.73 -2.14 -2.57
CA PHE A 81 -2.95 -2.90 -3.54
C PHE A 81 -3.53 -4.30 -3.71
N GLY A 82 -3.47 -4.83 -4.92
CA GLY A 82 -3.90 -6.18 -5.25
C GLY A 82 -2.78 -6.95 -5.95
N LEU A 83 -2.39 -8.09 -5.35
CA LEU A 83 -1.41 -9.00 -5.94
C LEU A 83 -2.10 -10.28 -6.41
N LYS A 84 -1.94 -10.61 -7.68
CA LYS A 84 -2.41 -11.88 -8.26
C LYS A 84 -1.26 -12.88 -8.34
N ARG A 85 -1.31 -13.96 -7.56
CA ARG A 85 -0.38 -15.09 -7.69
C ARG A 85 -0.99 -16.20 -8.55
N MET A 86 -0.16 -16.93 -9.29
CA MET A 86 -0.58 -18.06 -10.11
C MET A 86 -1.42 -19.05 -9.30
N GLY A 87 -2.63 -19.37 -9.76
CA GLY A 87 -3.53 -20.33 -9.12
C GLY A 87 -4.18 -19.85 -7.81
N ARG A 88 -4.09 -18.57 -7.45
CA ARG A 88 -4.74 -17.99 -6.27
C ARG A 88 -5.62 -16.78 -6.64
N PRO A 89 -6.69 -16.49 -5.87
CA PRO A 89 -7.44 -15.25 -6.04
C PRO A 89 -6.55 -14.03 -5.80
N ILE A 90 -7.03 -12.85 -6.24
CA ILE A 90 -6.33 -11.59 -6.02
C ILE A 90 -6.34 -11.29 -4.52
N CYS A 91 -5.16 -11.01 -3.98
CA CYS A 91 -4.93 -10.74 -2.58
C CYS A 91 -4.86 -9.23 -2.38
N TYR A 92 -5.94 -8.63 -1.84
CA TYR A 92 -6.02 -7.19 -1.60
C TYR A 92 -5.54 -6.83 -0.20
N ARG A 93 -4.71 -5.77 -0.11
CA ARG A 93 -4.14 -5.27 1.14
C ARG A 93 -4.19 -3.75 1.18
N CYS A 94 -4.49 -3.20 2.36
CA CYS A 94 -4.35 -1.78 2.60
C CYS A 94 -2.95 -1.45 3.11
N ILE A 95 -2.26 -0.56 2.40
CA ILE A 95 -0.90 -0.12 2.72
C ILE A 95 -0.89 1.40 2.87
N THR A 96 -0.32 1.88 3.96
CA THR A 96 -0.09 3.30 4.22
C THR A 96 1.40 3.59 4.10
N PRO A 97 1.87 4.16 2.97
CA PRO A 97 3.26 4.60 2.83
C PRO A 97 3.49 5.88 3.65
N ILE A 98 4.53 5.88 4.47
CA ILE A 98 4.94 6.97 5.33
C ILE A 98 6.39 7.32 5.00
N LEU A 99 6.61 8.46 4.37
CA LEU A 99 7.95 8.97 4.13
C LEU A 99 8.56 9.48 5.45
N ARG A 100 9.60 8.82 5.96
CA ARG A 100 10.28 9.18 7.21
C ARG A 100 11.42 10.16 7.00
N SER A 101 12.08 10.06 5.87
CA SER A 101 13.13 10.98 5.41
C SER A 101 13.18 10.89 3.88
N ALA A 102 14.00 11.74 3.24
CA ALA A 102 14.19 11.72 1.79
C ALA A 102 14.52 10.33 1.22
N ASN A 103 15.11 9.43 2.02
CA ASN A 103 15.58 8.11 1.58
C ASN A 103 15.01 6.95 2.40
N ILE A 104 14.00 7.16 3.24
CA ILE A 104 13.42 6.10 4.07
C ILE A 104 11.91 6.15 3.94
N LEU A 105 11.36 5.10 3.34
CA LEU A 105 9.94 4.87 3.19
C LEU A 105 9.51 3.77 4.15
N GLN A 106 8.48 4.03 4.96
CA GLN A 106 7.92 3.03 5.86
C GLN A 106 6.53 2.65 5.37
N LEU A 107 6.31 1.37 5.13
CA LEU A 107 5.01 0.83 4.74
C LEU A 107 4.32 0.29 5.99
N ALA A 108 3.22 0.92 6.39
CA ALA A 108 2.36 0.41 7.45
C ALA A 108 1.23 -0.42 6.84
N HIS A 109 1.01 -1.61 7.38
CA HIS A 109 -0.06 -2.51 6.95
C HIS A 109 -0.55 -3.36 8.13
N GLN A 110 -1.71 -4.00 8.02
CA GLN A 110 -2.21 -4.86 9.09
C GLN A 110 -1.26 -6.03 9.41
N GLN A 111 -1.20 -6.41 10.68
CA GLN A 111 -0.38 -7.52 11.17
C GLN A 111 -0.99 -8.87 10.76
N GLY A 112 -0.22 -9.67 10.01
CA GLY A 112 -0.59 -11.01 9.54
C GLY A 112 -0.36 -11.19 8.03
N GLU A 113 -0.34 -12.44 7.55
CA GLU A 113 -0.33 -12.71 6.10
C GLU A 113 -1.72 -12.56 5.46
N ASN A 114 -2.74 -12.30 6.27
CA ASN A 114 -4.13 -12.23 5.84
C ASN A 114 -4.31 -11.06 4.87
N CYS A 115 -4.82 -11.38 3.68
CA CYS A 115 -5.32 -10.41 2.73
C CYS A 115 -6.80 -10.67 2.46
N HIS A 116 -7.44 -9.71 1.82
CA HIS A 116 -8.86 -9.76 1.53
C HIS A 116 -9.07 -10.19 0.08
N ASP A 117 -10.13 -10.94 -0.17
CA ASP A 117 -10.53 -11.34 -1.52
C ASP A 117 -11.25 -10.21 -2.28
N THR A 118 -11.64 -9.14 -1.56
CA THR A 118 -12.34 -7.99 -2.12
C THR A 118 -11.68 -6.68 -1.69
N ILE A 119 -11.79 -5.67 -2.57
CA ILE A 119 -11.35 -4.30 -2.28
C ILE A 119 -12.10 -3.77 -1.04
N SER A 120 -13.43 -3.97 -0.96
CA SER A 120 -14.24 -3.51 0.17
C SER A 120 -13.78 -4.06 1.51
N GLY A 121 -13.41 -5.35 1.58
CA GLY A 121 -12.83 -5.95 2.76
C GLY A 121 -11.52 -5.28 3.15
N ALA A 122 -10.63 -5.05 2.18
CA ALA A 122 -9.37 -4.35 2.42
C ALA A 122 -9.56 -2.90 2.88
N LYS A 123 -10.63 -2.20 2.47
CA LYS A 123 -10.92 -0.84 2.97
C LYS A 123 -11.18 -0.81 4.46
N THR A 124 -11.89 -1.80 4.99
CA THR A 124 -12.18 -1.89 6.43
C THR A 124 -10.93 -2.15 7.27
N ALA A 125 -9.88 -2.69 6.64
CA ALA A 125 -8.57 -2.89 7.24
C ALA A 125 -7.68 -1.62 7.21
N CYS A 126 -7.93 -0.71 6.27
CA CYS A 126 -7.44 0.66 6.42
C CYS A 126 -8.08 1.24 7.68
N PHE A 127 -7.34 1.95 8.52
CA PHE A 127 -7.81 2.66 9.73
C PHE A 127 -7.76 1.93 11.08
N ASP A 128 -7.62 0.60 11.15
CA ASP A 128 -7.28 -0.07 12.42
C ASP A 128 -5.77 0.02 12.70
N ALA A 129 -5.32 1.23 13.02
CA ALA A 129 -3.95 1.54 13.46
C ALA A 129 -3.60 0.99 14.86
N ALA A 130 -4.44 0.13 15.44
CA ALA A 130 -4.20 -0.45 16.75
C ALA A 130 -2.99 -1.40 16.78
N GLN A 131 -2.68 -2.09 15.65
CA GLN A 131 -1.49 -2.95 15.51
C GLN A 131 -0.94 -3.00 14.06
N PRO A 132 -0.44 -1.90 13.49
CA PRO A 132 0.20 -1.94 12.18
C PRO A 132 1.55 -2.68 12.27
N LYS A 133 1.77 -3.66 11.39
CA LYS A 133 3.12 -4.12 11.09
C LYS A 133 3.77 -3.05 10.23
N MET A 134 4.90 -2.55 10.69
CA MET A 134 5.66 -1.54 9.98
C MET A 134 6.86 -2.18 9.30
N GLU A 135 6.96 -2.01 7.99
CA GLU A 135 8.09 -2.44 7.20
C GLU A 135 8.87 -1.21 6.73
N ALA A 136 10.17 -1.15 6.99
CA ALA A 136 11.02 -0.04 6.60
C ALA A 136 11.81 -0.39 5.32
N LEU A 137 11.73 0.50 4.36
CA LEU A 137 12.41 0.46 3.07
C LEU A 137 13.38 1.64 2.99
N LYS A 138 14.62 1.38 2.55
CA LYS A 138 15.66 2.41 2.39
C LYS A 138 15.94 2.63 0.90
N ALA A 139 15.82 3.85 0.40
CA ALA A 139 16.04 4.16 -1.00
C ALA A 139 17.47 3.80 -1.43
N ILE A 140 17.62 3.29 -2.65
CA ILE A 140 18.90 3.17 -3.35
C ILE A 140 19.18 4.54 -3.96
N ILE A 141 20.27 5.16 -3.53
CA ILE A 141 20.81 6.34 -4.19
C ILE A 141 22.00 5.80 -4.99
N GLU A 142 21.86 5.73 -6.31
CA GLU A 142 22.98 5.44 -7.23
C GLU A 142 23.84 6.69 -7.45
#